data_AF-A0A535LED3-F1
#
_entry.id   AF-A0A535LED3-F1
#
_cell.length_a   1.000
_cell.length_b   1.000
_cell.length_c   1.000
_cell.angle_alpha   90.00
_cell.angle_beta   90.00
_cell.angle_gamma   90.00
#
_symmetry.space_group_name_H-M   'P 1'
#
loop_
_entity.id
_entity.type
_entity.pdbx_description
1 polymer ?
#
loop_
_entity_poly.entity_id
_entity_poly.type
_entity_poly.pdbx_seq_one_letter_code
_entity_poly.pdbx_strand_id
1 'polypeptide(L)'
;MTSPNNLPAEVSSFVGREQQLAELRRLLHRSRLITLTGPGGAGKTRLALRLAGEVMDHYPDGVRLVELAPVTDSRLLEQTVATAFGAREQRRHTIVEVLLQTLATSRTLLVLDGCEHLVESCADLVGRMLQAC
;
A
#
# COMPACT_ATOMS: atom_id res chain seq x y z
N MET A 1 -3.06 -12.84 17.71
CA MET A 1 -1.83 -12.88 16.88
C MET A 1 -1.88 -11.63 16.03
N THR A 2 -0.91 -10.73 16.15
CA THR A 2 -0.91 -9.46 15.39
C THR A 2 -0.52 -9.76 13.93
N SER A 3 -1.31 -9.29 12.97
CA SER A 3 -1.00 -9.42 11.55
C SER A 3 0.36 -8.75 11.24
N PRO A 4 1.19 -9.35 10.36
CA PRO A 4 2.51 -8.81 10.05
C PRO A 4 2.37 -7.43 9.39
N ASN A 5 3.13 -6.42 9.86
CA ASN A 5 3.12 -5.09 9.29
C ASN A 5 4.48 -4.37 9.41
N ASN A 6 4.67 -3.32 8.62
CA ASN A 6 5.82 -2.41 8.67
C ASN A 6 5.39 -0.95 8.88
N LEU A 7 4.24 -0.71 9.51
CA LEU A 7 3.76 0.65 9.73
C LEU A 7 4.62 1.34 10.80
N PRO A 8 4.98 2.63 10.61
CA PRO A 8 5.68 3.38 11.66
C PRO A 8 4.77 3.58 12.87
N ALA A 9 5.37 3.65 14.07
CA ALA A 9 4.63 3.96 15.29
C ALA A 9 4.05 5.38 15.22
N GLU A 10 2.80 5.55 15.65
CA GLU A 10 2.20 6.88 15.81
C GLU A 10 2.85 7.60 17.00
N VAL A 11 3.68 8.61 16.72
CA VAL A 11 4.40 9.39 17.75
C VAL A 11 3.63 10.62 18.25
N SER A 12 2.44 10.89 17.72
CA SER A 12 1.57 11.98 18.16
C SER A 12 0.09 11.63 17.98
N SER A 13 -0.79 12.29 18.75
CA SER A 13 -2.24 12.09 18.67
C SER A 13 -2.78 12.49 17.30
N PHE A 14 -3.63 11.64 16.71
CA PHE A 14 -4.36 11.94 15.49
C PHE A 14 -5.57 12.80 15.85
N VAL A 15 -5.55 14.08 15.46
CA VAL A 15 -6.58 15.05 15.82
C VAL A 15 -7.24 15.60 14.57
N GLY A 16 -8.56 15.55 14.53
CA GLY A 16 -9.33 15.93 13.36
C GLY A 16 -9.23 14.86 12.27
N ARG A 17 -10.14 14.95 11.30
CA ARG A 17 -10.29 14.02 10.15
C ARG A 17 -11.06 12.73 10.45
N GLU A 18 -11.81 12.67 11.55
CA GLU A 18 -12.63 11.52 11.93
C GLU A 18 -13.67 11.19 10.85
N GLN A 19 -14.25 12.22 10.22
CA GLN A 19 -15.18 12.06 9.10
C GLN A 19 -14.49 11.46 7.86
N GLN A 20 -13.32 11.98 7.47
CA GLN A 20 -12.56 11.41 6.35
C GLN A 20 -12.14 9.97 6.64
N LEU A 21 -11.72 9.66 7.87
CA LEU A 21 -11.32 8.32 8.26
C LEU A 21 -12.51 7.34 8.25
N ALA A 22 -13.69 7.78 8.72
CA ALA A 22 -14.92 7.01 8.61
C ALA A 22 -15.29 6.73 7.15
N GLU A 23 -15.18 7.73 6.29
CA GLU A 23 -15.44 7.58 4.86
C GLU A 23 -14.44 6.64 4.19
N LEU A 24 -13.15 6.75 4.49
CA LEU A 24 -12.14 5.85 3.94
C LEU A 24 -12.35 4.40 4.39
N ARG A 25 -12.74 4.17 5.65
CA ARG A 25 -13.12 2.82 6.10
C ARG A 25 -14.27 2.28 5.26
N ARG A 26 -15.32 3.08 5.05
CA ARG A 26 -16.48 2.69 4.23
C ARG A 26 -16.07 2.39 2.78
N LEU A 27 -15.20 3.21 2.19
CA LEU A 27 -14.69 3.00 0.83
C LEU A 27 -13.83 1.74 0.75
N LEU A 28 -13.00 1.46 1.75
CA LEU A 28 -12.09 0.31 1.75
C LEU A 28 -12.85 -1.03 1.79
N HIS A 29 -14.03 -1.05 2.41
CA HIS A 29 -14.91 -2.21 2.39
C HIS A 29 -15.59 -2.45 1.03
N ARG A 30 -15.64 -1.45 0.15
CA ARG A 30 -16.39 -1.49 -1.12
C ARG A 30 -15.51 -1.44 -2.36
N SER A 31 -14.26 -1.05 -2.20
CA SER A 31 -13.33 -0.79 -3.28
C SER A 31 -12.00 -1.49 -3.02
N ARG A 32 -11.40 -2.05 -4.07
CA ARG A 32 -10.07 -2.68 -4.03
C ARG A 32 -8.91 -1.69 -4.21
N LEU A 33 -9.22 -0.44 -4.58
CA LEU A 33 -8.28 0.66 -4.73
C LEU A 33 -8.90 1.94 -4.21
N ILE A 34 -8.11 2.71 -3.46
CA ILE A 34 -8.42 4.08 -3.04
C ILE A 34 -7.22 4.95 -3.35
N THR A 35 -7.44 6.06 -4.05
CA THR A 35 -6.41 7.06 -4.31
C THR A 35 -6.66 8.29 -3.44
N LEU A 36 -5.68 8.64 -2.60
CA LEU A 36 -5.72 9.88 -1.81
C LEU A 36 -4.97 10.98 -2.53
N THR A 37 -5.70 12.01 -2.95
CA THR A 37 -5.12 13.20 -3.59
C THR A 37 -5.39 14.45 -2.74
N GLY A 38 -4.63 15.51 -2.99
CA GLY A 38 -4.75 16.78 -2.28
C GLY A 38 -3.41 17.48 -2.12
N PRO A 39 -3.41 18.74 -1.64
CA PRO A 39 -2.20 19.55 -1.56
C PRO A 39 -1.14 18.93 -0.64
N GLY A 40 0.12 19.37 -0.84
CA GLY A 40 1.21 19.07 0.08
C GLY A 40 0.87 19.50 1.51
N GLY A 41 1.28 18.72 2.50
CA GLY A 41 0.98 19.02 3.91
C GLY A 41 -0.48 18.77 4.35
N ALA A 42 -1.39 18.32 3.47
CA ALA A 42 -2.78 18.03 3.84
C ALA A 42 -2.96 16.84 4.81
N GLY A 43 -1.89 16.10 5.13
CA GLY A 43 -1.93 14.96 6.05
C GLY A 43 -2.40 13.64 5.42
N LYS A 44 -2.29 13.48 4.08
CA LYS A 44 -2.72 12.28 3.35
C LYS A 44 -2.02 11.01 3.83
N THR A 45 -0.69 11.04 3.92
CA THR A 45 0.13 9.94 4.46
C THR A 45 -0.36 9.54 5.84
N ARG A 46 -0.52 10.51 6.75
CA ARG A 46 -0.95 10.24 8.11
C ARG A 46 -2.36 9.63 8.17
N LEU A 47 -3.28 10.10 7.32
CA LEU A 47 -4.63 9.55 7.21
C LEU A 47 -4.63 8.11 6.68
N ALA A 48 -3.78 7.81 5.68
CA ALA A 48 -3.63 6.46 5.13
C ALA A 48 -3.05 5.48 6.16
N LEU A 49 -1.99 5.89 6.87
CA LEU A 49 -1.35 5.08 7.91
C LEU A 49 -2.29 4.84 9.09
N ARG A 50 -3.05 5.86 9.50
CA ARG A 50 -4.06 5.73 10.55
C ARG A 50 -5.12 4.71 10.17
N LEU A 51 -5.67 4.82 8.96
CA LEU A 51 -6.62 3.83 8.43
C LEU A 51 -6.02 2.43 8.43
N ALA A 52 -4.81 2.28 7.90
CA ALA A 52 -4.13 1.00 7.77
C ALA A 52 -3.89 0.32 9.13
N GLY A 53 -3.59 1.12 10.16
CA GLY A 53 -3.52 0.66 11.55
C GLY A 53 -4.87 0.19 12.10
N GLU A 54 -5.95 0.97 11.89
CA GLU A 54 -7.29 0.65 12.40
C GLU A 54 -7.92 -0.60 11.78
N VAL A 55 -7.53 -0.94 10.54
CA VAL A 55 -8.10 -2.08 9.81
C VAL A 55 -7.19 -3.30 9.79
N MET A 56 -6.03 -3.25 10.46
CA MET A 56 -4.98 -4.28 10.38
C MET A 56 -5.48 -5.70 10.65
N ASP A 57 -6.40 -5.86 11.60
CA ASP A 57 -6.98 -7.17 11.95
C ASP A 57 -7.85 -7.78 10.83
N HIS A 58 -8.28 -6.98 9.85
CA HIS A 58 -9.03 -7.45 8.67
C HIS A 58 -8.12 -7.99 7.57
N TYR A 59 -6.80 -7.87 7.71
CA TYR A 59 -5.80 -8.30 6.73
C TYR A 59 -4.82 -9.28 7.39
N PRO A 60 -5.20 -10.57 7.51
CA PRO A 60 -4.42 -11.57 8.23
C PRO A 60 -3.03 -11.81 7.62
N ASP A 61 -2.90 -11.61 6.30
CA ASP A 61 -1.63 -11.74 5.58
C ASP A 61 -0.77 -10.47 5.66
N GLY A 62 -1.33 -9.41 6.24
CA GLY A 62 -0.60 -8.26 6.74
C GLY A 62 -1.00 -6.91 6.14
N VAL A 63 -0.26 -5.89 6.56
CA VAL A 63 -0.35 -4.53 6.02
C VAL A 63 1.05 -4.10 5.59
N ARG A 64 1.19 -3.49 4.42
CA ARG A 64 2.49 -3.05 3.88
C ARG A 64 2.43 -1.58 3.46
N LEU A 65 3.31 -0.77 4.04
CA LEU A 65 3.68 0.55 3.55
C LEU A 65 4.87 0.41 2.59
N VAL A 66 4.78 1.06 1.43
CA VAL A 66 5.89 1.26 0.51
C VAL A 66 6.03 2.75 0.26
N GLU A 67 7.10 3.33 0.79
CA GLU A 67 7.46 4.73 0.56
C GLU A 67 8.20 4.86 -0.77
N LEU A 68 7.57 5.56 -1.72
CA LEU A 68 8.10 5.74 -3.07
C LEU A 68 8.91 7.03 -3.22
N ALA A 69 8.81 7.99 -2.29
CA ALA A 69 9.59 9.22 -2.34
C ALA A 69 11.12 9.01 -2.56
N PRO A 70 11.76 7.94 -2.03
CA PRO A 70 13.18 7.65 -2.32
C PRO A 70 13.44 6.98 -3.67
N VAL A 71 12.42 6.54 -4.41
CA VAL A 71 12.53 5.74 -5.63
C VAL A 71 12.70 6.64 -6.86
N THR A 72 13.94 7.00 -7.17
CA THR A 72 14.24 7.94 -8.27
C THR A 72 14.22 7.32 -9.67
N ASP A 73 14.25 6.00 -9.78
CA ASP A 73 14.20 5.25 -11.03
C ASP A 73 12.96 4.36 -11.07
N SER A 74 12.07 4.59 -12.03
CA SER A 74 10.81 3.84 -12.17
C SER A 74 11.02 2.33 -12.37
N ARG A 75 12.20 1.92 -12.88
CA ARG A 75 12.56 0.49 -13.02
C ARG A 75 12.71 -0.21 -11.68
N LEU A 76 12.93 0.53 -10.59
CA LEU A 76 13.05 0.00 -9.24
C LEU A 76 11.71 -0.13 -8.51
N LEU A 77 10.61 0.39 -9.08
CA LEU A 77 9.29 0.38 -8.45
C LEU A 77 8.84 -1.04 -8.12
N GLU A 78 8.84 -1.95 -9.10
CA GLU A 78 8.38 -3.32 -8.91
C GLU A 78 9.21 -4.06 -7.86
N GLN A 79 10.54 -3.87 -7.88
CA GLN A 79 11.45 -4.46 -6.91
C GLN A 79 11.22 -3.91 -5.50
N THR A 80 11.02 -2.60 -5.37
CA THR A 80 10.74 -1.94 -4.10
C THR A 80 9.45 -2.48 -3.47
N VAL A 81 8.38 -2.57 -4.27
CA VAL A 81 7.11 -3.13 -3.79
C VAL A 81 7.28 -4.61 -3.43
N ALA A 82 7.86 -5.42 -4.30
CA ALA A 82 8.07 -6.85 -4.05
C ALA A 82 8.87 -7.14 -2.78
N THR A 83 9.89 -6.34 -2.51
CA THR A 83 10.73 -6.46 -1.30
C THR A 83 9.91 -6.22 -0.03
N ALA A 84 8.91 -5.33 -0.05
CA ALA A 84 8.00 -5.14 1.09
C ALA A 84 7.16 -6.38 1.41
N PHE A 85 6.92 -7.24 0.42
CA PHE A 85 6.24 -8.53 0.59
C PHE A 85 7.22 -9.69 0.87
N GLY A 86 8.52 -9.42 0.95
CA GLY A 86 9.54 -10.48 1.07
C GLY A 86 9.68 -11.34 -0.18
N ALA A 87 9.09 -10.92 -1.30
CA ALA A 87 9.21 -11.61 -2.57
C ALA A 87 10.66 -11.54 -3.08
N ARG A 88 11.11 -12.63 -3.67
CA ARG A 88 12.45 -12.77 -4.25
C ARG A 88 12.30 -13.36 -5.64
N GLU A 89 13.16 -12.92 -6.55
CA GLU A 89 13.19 -13.45 -7.91
C GLU A 89 13.47 -14.96 -7.88
N GLN A 90 12.77 -15.70 -8.74
CA GLN A 90 12.89 -17.15 -8.84
C GLN A 90 13.36 -17.52 -10.24
N ARG A 91 14.04 -18.65 -10.39
CA ARG A 91 14.64 -19.07 -11.67
C ARG A 91 13.68 -19.10 -12.88
N ARG A 92 12.36 -19.17 -12.65
CA ARG A 92 11.33 -19.23 -13.68
C ARG A 92 10.30 -18.09 -13.62
N HIS A 93 10.42 -17.21 -12.62
CA HIS A 93 9.45 -16.14 -12.40
C HIS A 93 10.16 -14.82 -12.14
N THR A 94 9.74 -13.81 -12.89
CA THR A 94 10.17 -12.42 -12.64
C THR A 94 9.70 -11.98 -11.27
N ILE A 95 10.35 -10.97 -10.69
CA ILE A 95 9.99 -10.46 -9.35
C ILE A 95 8.52 -10.02 -9.26
N VAL A 96 8.00 -9.45 -10.35
CA VAL A 96 6.60 -9.00 -10.43
C VAL A 96 5.63 -10.17 -10.57
N GLU A 97 5.98 -11.25 -11.26
CA GLU A 97 5.16 -12.47 -11.28
C GLU A 97 5.05 -13.09 -9.89
N VAL A 98 6.17 -13.16 -9.15
CA VAL A 98 6.17 -13.67 -7.78
C VAL A 98 5.31 -12.79 -6.87
N LEU A 99 5.41 -11.47 -7.02
CA LEU A 99 4.56 -10.52 -6.29
C LEU A 99 3.07 -10.73 -6.60
N LEU A 100 2.69 -10.82 -7.87
CA LEU A 100 1.29 -11.02 -8.27
C LEU A 100 0.74 -12.36 -7.76
N GLN A 101 1.52 -13.45 -7.86
CA GLN A 101 1.14 -14.75 -7.31
C GLN A 101 0.93 -14.70 -5.79
N THR A 102 1.82 -13.98 -5.08
CA THR A 102 1.72 -13.79 -3.63
C THR A 102 0.45 -13.03 -3.27
N LEU A 103 0.16 -11.94 -4.00
CA LEU A 103 -1.01 -11.11 -3.75
C LEU A 103 -2.32 -11.83 -4.06
N ALA A 104 -2.37 -12.64 -5.12
CA ALA A 104 -3.57 -13.34 -5.57
C ALA A 104 -4.13 -14.33 -4.54
N THR A 105 -3.28 -14.86 -3.66
CA THR A 105 -3.68 -15.80 -2.61
C THR A 105 -3.67 -15.19 -1.21
N SER A 106 -3.45 -13.87 -1.09
CA SER A 106 -3.32 -13.18 0.20
C SER A 106 -4.40 -12.13 0.40
N ARG A 107 -4.82 -11.96 1.64
CA ARG A 107 -5.64 -10.85 2.12
C ARG A 107 -4.75 -9.83 2.81
N THR A 108 -4.07 -9.02 1.98
CA THR A 108 -3.12 -7.98 2.40
C THR A 108 -3.64 -6.57 2.06
N LEU A 109 -3.27 -5.57 2.86
CA LEU A 109 -3.45 -4.15 2.53
C LEU A 109 -2.10 -3.54 2.11
N LEU A 110 -2.05 -2.89 0.95
CA LEU A 110 -0.89 -2.17 0.44
C LEU A 110 -1.15 -0.66 0.45
N VAL A 111 -0.24 0.10 1.04
CA VAL A 111 -0.19 1.57 1.00
C VAL A 111 1.04 1.98 0.19
N LEU A 112 0.82 2.57 -0.99
CA LEU A 112 1.85 3.22 -1.79
C LEU A 112 1.84 4.71 -1.47
N ASP A 113 2.90 5.22 -0.83
CA ASP A 113 3.01 6.64 -0.48
C ASP A 113 4.05 7.35 -1.35
N GLY A 114 3.77 8.61 -1.73
CA GLY A 114 4.70 9.39 -2.55
C GLY A 114 4.71 9.05 -4.05
N CYS A 115 3.56 8.66 -4.63
CA CYS A 115 3.46 8.25 -6.04
C CYS A 115 3.67 9.39 -7.06
N GLU A 116 3.75 10.67 -6.65
CA GLU A 116 3.68 11.83 -7.55
C GLU A 116 4.69 11.86 -8.72
N HIS A 117 5.88 11.29 -8.54
CA HIS A 117 6.91 11.25 -9.58
C HIS A 117 6.92 9.92 -10.36
N LEU A 118 6.08 8.95 -9.94
CA LEU A 118 5.95 7.62 -10.54
C LEU A 118 4.51 7.30 -10.94
N VAL A 119 3.68 8.32 -11.19
CA VAL A 119 2.22 8.15 -11.36
C VAL A 119 1.89 7.10 -12.42
N GLU A 120 2.51 7.17 -13.59
CA GLU A 120 2.28 6.23 -14.70
C GLU A 120 2.70 4.80 -14.31
N SER A 121 3.93 4.63 -13.81
CA SER A 121 4.44 3.31 -13.41
C SER A 121 3.66 2.70 -12.24
N CYS A 122 3.19 3.52 -11.30
CA CYS A 122 2.32 3.08 -10.21
C CYS A 122 0.95 2.63 -10.74
N ALA A 123 0.36 3.41 -11.67
CA ALA A 123 -0.91 3.06 -12.29
C ALA A 123 -0.82 1.72 -13.03
N ASP A 124 0.25 1.50 -13.80
CA ASP A 124 0.49 0.25 -14.53
C ASP A 124 0.63 -0.95 -13.58
N LEU A 125 1.45 -0.83 -12.53
CA LEU A 125 1.66 -1.90 -11.56
C LEU A 125 0.37 -2.22 -10.79
N VAL A 126 -0.32 -1.20 -10.30
CA VAL A 126 -1.60 -1.38 -9.58
C VAL A 126 -2.66 -1.97 -10.49
N GLY A 127 -2.71 -1.56 -11.77
CA GLY A 127 -3.59 -2.16 -12.77
C GLY A 127 -3.38 -3.66 -12.91
N ARG A 128 -2.11 -4.09 -13.01
CA ARG A 128 -1.75 -5.52 -13.07
C ARG A 128 -2.13 -6.28 -11.79
N MET A 129 -1.93 -5.68 -10.61
CA MET A 129 -2.34 -6.26 -9.33
C MET A 129 -3.86 -6.47 -9.25
N LEU A 130 -4.63 -5.47 -9.67
CA LEU A 130 -6.09 -5.52 -9.62
C LEU A 130 -6.70 -6.55 -10.58
N GLN A 131 -6.02 -6.83 -11.69
CA GLN A 131 -6.41 -7.87 -12.66
C GLN A 131 -6.04 -9.28 -12.20
N ALA A 132 -4.92 -9.43 -11.48
CA ALA A 132 -4.41 -10.75 -11.08
C ALA A 132 -5.02 -11.29 -9.77
N CYS A 133 -5.51 -10.41 -8.90
CA CYS A 133 -6.12 -10.74 -7.60
C CYS A 133 -7.62 -10.48 -7.60
#